data_AF-A0A2E4C543-F1
#
_entry.id   AF-A0A2E4C543-F1
#
_cell.length_a   1.000
_cell.length_b   1.000
_cell.length_c   1.000
_cell.angle_alpha   90.00
_cell.angle_beta   90.00
_cell.angle_gamma   90.00
#
_symmetry.space_group_name_H-M   'P 1'
#
loop_
_entity.id
_entity.type
_entity.pdbx_description
1 polymer ?
#
loop_
_entity_poly.entity_id
_entity_poly.type
_entity_poly.pdbx_seq_one_letter_code
_entity_poly.pdbx_strand_id
1 'polypeptide(L)'
;FEKYMTDSAFADVRNGSAGGRAGSSNSAAAFLKQFVPNYNFDKEEEQIPWIHLDIAGTAWGPGGKAKSEASNPLFKYGTSGVHVKTLHRMITEND
;
A
#
# COMPACT_ATOMS: atom_id res chain seq x y z
N PHE A 1 -1.10 -12.28 8.61
CA PHE A 1 -0.15 -11.87 7.56
C PHE A 1 1.24 -11.61 8.14
N GLU A 2 1.39 -10.84 9.22
CA GLU A 2 2.69 -10.62 9.89
C GLU A 2 3.45 -11.92 10.22
N LYS A 3 2.78 -12.90 10.84
CA LYS A 3 3.36 -14.23 11.13
C LYS A 3 3.91 -14.96 9.89
N TYR A 4 3.38 -14.68 8.69
CA TYR A 4 3.86 -15.28 7.44
C TYR A 4 5.04 -14.50 6.83
N MET A 5 5.30 -13.27 7.27
CA MET A 5 6.40 -12.42 6.78
C MET A 5 7.69 -12.64 7.58
N THR A 6 7.59 -12.94 8.87
CA THR A 6 8.73 -13.16 9.78
C THR A 6 9.20 -14.61 9.85
N ASP A 7 8.50 -15.54 9.19
CA ASP A 7 8.85 -16.97 9.14
C ASP A 7 9.67 -17.29 7.88
N SER A 8 10.96 -16.92 7.89
CA SER A 8 11.94 -17.26 6.85
C SER A 8 13.02 -18.18 7.41
N ALA A 9 13.48 -19.11 6.59
CA ALA A 9 14.60 -19.98 6.94
C ALA A 9 15.96 -19.25 6.95
N PHE A 10 16.04 -18.02 6.44
CA PHE A 10 17.33 -17.34 6.18
C PHE A 10 17.40 -15.86 6.63
N ALA A 11 16.29 -15.16 6.87
CA ALA A 11 16.29 -13.72 7.15
C ALA A 11 15.08 -13.29 8.01
N ASP A 12 15.16 -12.17 8.72
CA ASP A 12 14.10 -11.73 9.64
C ASP A 12 12.76 -11.41 8.96
N VAL A 13 12.76 -11.03 7.68
CA VAL A 13 11.55 -10.71 6.91
C VAL A 13 11.66 -11.19 5.46
N ARG A 14 10.57 -11.70 4.88
CA ARG A 14 10.46 -12.10 3.46
C ARG A 14 9.78 -11.02 2.62
N ASN A 15 10.37 -10.64 1.48
CA ASN A 15 9.78 -9.71 0.49
C ASN A 15 8.76 -10.37 -0.46
N GLY A 16 8.15 -11.49 -0.05
CA GLY A 16 7.24 -12.26 -0.91
C GLY A 16 6.32 -13.16 -0.10
N SER A 17 5.10 -13.40 -0.61
CA SER A 17 4.14 -14.31 0.01
C SER A 17 4.75 -15.70 0.18
N ALA A 18 4.82 -16.19 1.42
CA ALA A 18 5.26 -17.55 1.75
C ALA A 18 4.28 -18.65 1.29
N GLY A 19 3.14 -18.29 0.69
CA GLY A 19 2.13 -19.27 0.29
C GLY A 19 1.05 -18.67 -0.61
N GLY A 20 1.28 -18.73 -1.92
CA GLY A 20 0.24 -18.51 -2.93
C GLY A 20 -0.07 -17.06 -3.29
N ARG A 21 -0.65 -16.90 -4.49
CA ARG A 21 -1.03 -15.64 -5.15
C ARG A 21 -2.13 -14.83 -4.44
N ALA A 22 -2.79 -15.40 -3.43
CA ALA A 22 -3.90 -14.74 -2.73
C ALA A 22 -3.39 -13.85 -1.59
N GLY A 23 -3.82 -12.59 -1.54
CA GLY A 23 -3.49 -11.68 -0.43
C GLY A 23 -2.14 -10.96 -0.57
N SER A 24 -1.64 -10.73 -1.79
CA SER A 24 -0.37 -10.03 -2.04
C SER A 24 -0.34 -8.61 -1.49
N SER A 25 -1.41 -7.82 -1.64
CA SER A 25 -1.46 -6.44 -1.10
C SER A 25 -1.45 -6.41 0.43
N ASN A 26 -2.15 -7.34 1.10
CA ASN A 26 -2.12 -7.45 2.56
C ASN A 26 -0.76 -7.94 3.08
N SER A 27 -0.10 -8.81 2.33
CA SER A 27 1.25 -9.28 2.65
C SER A 27 2.29 -8.17 2.46
N ALA A 28 2.15 -7.34 1.41
CA ALA A 28 2.99 -6.17 1.18
C ALA A 28 2.82 -5.11 2.29
N ALA A 29 1.58 -4.84 2.71
CA ALA A 29 1.33 -3.96 3.85
C ALA A 29 1.95 -4.51 5.15
N ALA A 30 1.85 -5.82 5.40
CA ALA A 30 2.47 -6.45 6.56
C ALA A 30 4.01 -6.40 6.54
N PHE A 31 4.62 -6.49 5.34
CA PHE A 31 6.05 -6.28 5.16
C PHE A 31 6.46 -4.85 5.50
N LEU A 32 5.77 -3.85 4.93
CA LEU A 32 6.07 -2.44 5.16
C LEU A 32 5.93 -2.05 6.65
N LYS A 33 4.98 -2.65 7.37
CA LYS A 33 4.79 -2.42 8.81
C LYS A 33 6.03 -2.77 9.65
N GLN A 34 6.87 -3.71 9.21
CA GLN A 34 8.09 -4.08 9.94
C GLN A 34 9.13 -2.94 9.99
N PHE A 35 8.98 -1.93 9.11
CA PHE A 35 9.90 -0.80 9.01
C PHE A 35 9.32 0.50 9.58
N VAL A 36 8.11 0.46 10.15
CA VAL A 36 7.51 1.59 10.84
C VAL A 36 7.94 1.53 12.31
N PRO A 37 8.77 2.47 12.78
CA PRO A 37 9.28 2.40 14.14
C PRO A 37 8.22 2.84 15.16
N ASN A 38 8.48 2.49 16.42
CA ASN A 38 7.81 3.10 17.55
C ASN A 38 8.42 4.48 17.84
N TYR A 39 7.68 5.32 18.57
CA TYR A 39 8.21 6.60 19.01
C TYR A 39 9.53 6.42 19.78
N ASN A 40 10.49 7.31 19.51
CA ASN A 40 11.84 7.27 20.09
C ASN A 40 12.62 5.95 19.89
N PHE A 41 12.17 5.06 19.00
CA PHE A 41 12.71 3.71 18.83
C PHE A 41 12.61 2.83 20.08
N ASP A 42 11.71 3.15 21.00
CA ASP A 42 11.45 2.36 22.21
C ASP A 42 10.35 1.32 21.94
N LYS A 43 10.60 0.07 22.34
CA LYS A 43 9.65 -1.04 22.17
C LYS A 43 8.42 -0.93 23.07
N GLU A 44 8.51 -0.18 24.16
CA GLU A 44 7.39 0.06 25.09
C GLU A 44 6.48 1.20 24.62
N GLU A 45 6.97 2.06 23.73
CA GLU A 45 6.21 3.16 23.14
C GLU A 45 5.29 2.70 21.99
N GLU A 46 4.28 3.50 21.68
CA GLU A 46 3.35 3.21 20.60
C GLU A 46 4.03 3.28 19.21
N GLN A 47 3.56 2.47 18.27
CA GLN A 47 3.99 2.54 16.87
C GLN A 47 3.53 3.86 16.24
N ILE A 48 4.41 4.50 15.46
CA ILE A 48 4.06 5.75 14.76
C ILE A 48 2.80 5.51 13.89
N PRO A 49 1.75 6.34 14.02
CA PRO A 49 0.58 6.25 13.16
C PRO A 49 0.98 6.38 11.70
N TRP A 50 0.56 5.41 10.88
CA TRP A 50 0.97 5.33 9.48
C TRP A 50 -0.16 4.79 8.62
N ILE A 51 -0.10 5.10 7.33
CA ILE A 51 -1.00 4.56 6.32
C ILE A 51 -0.19 4.02 5.14
N HIS A 52 -0.67 2.94 4.52
CA HIS A 52 -0.18 2.47 3.24
C HIS A 52 -1.31 2.58 2.20
N LEU A 53 -1.05 3.31 1.12
CA LEU A 53 -1.97 3.44 -0.02
C LEU A 53 -1.46 2.63 -1.21
N ASP A 54 -2.08 1.46 -1.46
CA ASP A 54 -1.80 0.65 -2.65
C ASP A 54 -2.57 1.21 -3.87
N ILE A 55 -1.88 2.00 -4.69
CA ILE A 55 -2.45 2.66 -5.88
C ILE A 55 -2.17 1.90 -7.18
N ALA A 56 -1.65 0.66 -7.12
CA ALA A 56 -1.17 -0.03 -8.32
C ALA A 56 -2.28 -0.23 -9.39
N GLY A 57 -3.51 -0.48 -8.96
CA GLY A 57 -4.67 -0.64 -9.84
C GLY A 57 -5.34 0.68 -10.25
N THR A 58 -5.20 1.73 -9.45
CA THR A 58 -5.89 3.01 -9.69
C THR A 58 -5.01 4.05 -10.36
N ALA A 59 -3.68 3.89 -10.36
CA ALA A 59 -2.72 4.85 -10.91
C ALA A 59 -2.84 5.05 -12.43
N TRP A 60 -3.49 4.13 -13.12
CA TRP A 60 -3.70 4.17 -14.56
C TRP A 60 -5.19 4.23 -14.86
N GLY A 61 -5.51 4.96 -15.90
CA GLY A 61 -6.86 5.08 -16.39
C GLY A 61 -7.23 4.09 -17.49
N PRO A 62 -8.47 4.21 -18.00
CA PRO A 62 -9.00 3.33 -19.02
C PRO A 62 -8.00 3.09 -20.14
N GLY A 63 -7.77 1.82 -20.48
CA GLY A 63 -6.81 1.42 -21.50
C GLY A 63 -5.33 1.39 -21.07
N GLY A 64 -5.00 1.71 -19.81
CA GLY A 64 -3.63 1.74 -19.29
C GLY A 64 -3.09 0.41 -18.74
N LYS A 65 -3.89 -0.35 -17.96
CA LYS A 65 -3.46 -1.66 -17.41
C LYS A 65 -4.29 -2.85 -17.85
N ALA A 66 -5.58 -2.65 -18.11
CA ALA A 66 -6.46 -3.68 -18.65
C ALA A 66 -7.34 -3.07 -19.75
N LYS A 67 -7.49 -3.77 -20.88
CA LYS A 67 -8.41 -3.40 -21.97
C LYS A 67 -9.89 -3.40 -21.55
N SER A 68 -10.19 -3.87 -20.33
CA SER A 68 -11.53 -4.00 -19.75
C SER A 68 -11.95 -2.83 -18.87
N GLU A 69 -11.11 -1.80 -18.69
CA GLU A 69 -11.52 -0.63 -17.91
C GLU A 69 -12.54 0.21 -18.70
N ALA A 70 -13.74 0.33 -18.14
CA ALA A 70 -14.82 1.15 -18.69
C ALA A 70 -14.39 2.62 -18.83
N SER A 71 -14.85 3.30 -19.88
CA SER A 71 -14.56 4.71 -20.12
C SER A 71 -14.86 5.55 -18.88
N ASN A 72 -13.88 6.31 -18.40
CA ASN A 72 -14.04 7.19 -17.25
C ASN A 72 -14.41 8.60 -17.76
N PRO A 73 -15.51 9.21 -17.28
CA PRO A 73 -15.91 10.56 -17.71
C PRO A 73 -14.95 11.66 -17.23
N LEU A 74 -14.08 11.37 -16.25
CA LEU A 74 -13.18 12.34 -15.61
C LEU A 74 -11.78 12.38 -16.25
N PHE A 75 -11.35 11.33 -16.96
CA PHE A 75 -10.07 11.30 -17.69
C PHE A 75 -10.05 10.18 -18.75
N LYS A 76 -9.33 10.38 -19.86
CA LYS A 76 -9.41 9.52 -21.06
C LYS A 76 -8.48 8.30 -21.02
N TYR A 77 -7.16 8.55 -21.04
CA TYR A 77 -6.11 7.53 -21.15
C TYR A 77 -4.87 7.96 -20.37
N GLY A 78 -4.05 6.99 -19.94
CA GLY A 78 -2.77 7.25 -19.28
C GLY A 78 -2.87 7.30 -17.75
N THR A 79 -1.99 8.05 -17.10
CA THR A 79 -1.91 8.14 -15.64
C THR A 79 -3.12 8.90 -15.07
N SER A 80 -3.78 8.35 -14.06
CA SER A 80 -5.05 8.88 -13.55
C SER A 80 -4.89 9.98 -12.48
N GLY A 81 -3.85 9.89 -11.65
CA GLY A 81 -3.62 10.80 -10.53
C GLY A 81 -4.73 10.84 -9.47
N VAL A 82 -5.64 9.85 -9.42
CA VAL A 82 -6.91 9.95 -8.66
C VAL A 82 -6.74 10.22 -7.15
N HIS A 83 -5.64 9.78 -6.55
CA HIS A 83 -5.39 9.95 -5.11
C HIS A 83 -4.80 11.32 -4.73
N VAL A 84 -4.37 12.15 -5.70
CA VAL A 84 -3.74 13.45 -5.41
C VAL A 84 -4.69 14.38 -4.67
N LYS A 85 -5.95 14.50 -5.13
CA LYS A 85 -6.95 15.35 -4.47
C LYS A 85 -7.36 14.79 -3.10
N THR A 86 -7.43 13.47 -2.96
CA THR A 86 -7.73 12.83 -1.68
C THR A 86 -6.66 13.16 -0.64
N LEU A 87 -5.37 13.04 -1.00
CA LEU A 87 -4.28 13.39 -0.10
C LEU A 87 -4.26 14.89 0.23
N HIS A 88 -4.48 15.75 -0.77
CA HIS A 88 -4.58 17.19 -0.53
C HIS A 88 -5.66 17.51 0.50
N ARG A 89 -6.89 16.99 0.32
CA ARG A 89 -7.99 17.23 1.27
C ARG A 89 -7.69 16.69 2.66
N MET A 90 -7.08 15.50 2.75
CA MET A 90 -6.66 14.94 4.03
C MET A 90 -5.67 15.84 4.78
N ILE A 91 -4.89 16.66 4.08
CA ILE A 91 -3.95 17.59 4.71
C ILE A 91 -4.60 18.95 4.98
N THR A 92 -5.47 19.42 4.09
CA THR A 92 -6.02 20.80 4.15
C THR A 92 -7.37 20.92 4.84
N GLU A 93 -8.10 19.83 5.06
CA GLU A 93 -9.46 19.82 5.62
C GLU A 93 -9.54 19.10 6.99
N ASN A 94 -8.40 18.71 7.57
CA ASN A 94 -8.31 18.03 8.87
C ASN A 94 -7.83 18.95 10.01
N ASP A 95 -7.97 20.27 9.84
CA ASP A 95 -7.75 21.29 10.89
C ASP A 95 -9.06 21.66 11.59
#